data_AF-A0A6B0YQN0-F1
#
_entry.id   AF-A0A6B0YQN0-F1
#
_cell.length_a   1.000
_cell.length_b   1.000
_cell.length_c   1.000
_cell.angle_alpha   90.00
_cell.angle_beta   90.00
_cell.angle_gamma   90.00
#
_symmetry.space_group_name_H-M   'P 1'
#
loop_
_entity.id
_entity.type
_entity.pdbx_description
1 polymer ?
#
loop_
_entity_poly.entity_id
_entity_poly.type
_entity_poly.pdbx_seq_one_letter_code
_entity_poly.pdbx_strand_id
1 'polypeptide(L)' 'MRRAEDVLLSAFVVGERMYGFRRGTQFERNNADLRSMLESLYSTFVEVGPVTADRYARIAAALREKGRPISTNDV' A
#
# COMPACT_ATOMS: atom_id res chain seq x y z
N MET A 1 0.29 -19.34 18.21
CA MET A 1 0.27 -18.31 17.15
C MET A 1 -1.13 -17.69 17.12
N ARG A 2 -1.26 -16.37 17.30
CA ARG A 2 -2.53 -15.69 17.02
C ARG A 2 -2.70 -15.64 15.50
N ARG A 3 -3.79 -16.20 14.98
CA ARG A 3 -4.20 -15.98 13.58
C ARG A 3 -4.91 -14.62 13.54
N ALA A 4 -4.48 -13.75 12.63
CA ALA A 4 -5.27 -12.57 12.31
C ALA A 4 -6.56 -13.04 11.61
N GLU A 5 -7.68 -12.38 11.91
CA GLU A 5 -8.95 -12.67 11.24
C GLU A 5 -8.91 -12.19 9.79
N ASP A 6 -8.34 -11.00 9.56
CA ASP A 6 -8.14 -10.42 8.23
C ASP A 6 -6.77 -9.76 8.09
N VAL A 7 -6.22 -9.79 6.87
CA VAL A 7 -5.05 -9.02 6.47
C VAL A 7 -5.46 -7.99 5.43
N LEU A 8 -5.32 -6.71 5.79
CA LEU A 8 -5.70 -5.58 4.94
C LEU A 8 -4.48 -4.95 4.30
N LEU A 9 -4.57 -4.63 3.01
CA LEU A 9 -3.48 -4.02 2.25
C LEU A 9 -3.89 -2.70 1.61
N SER A 10 -2.99 -1.71 1.69
CA SER A 10 -3.12 -0.46 0.97
C SER A 10 -2.82 -0.67 -0.52
N ALA A 11 -3.73 -0.18 -1.38
CA ALA A 11 -3.53 -0.21 -2.82
C ALA A 11 -2.27 0.58 -3.25
N PHE A 12 -1.88 1.62 -2.51
CA PHE A 12 -0.69 2.42 -2.82
C PHE A 12 0.60 1.65 -2.57
N VAL A 13 0.68 0.90 -1.46
CA VAL A 13 1.84 0.05 -1.13
C VAL A 13 2.00 -1.05 -2.18
N VAL A 14 0.91 -1.71 -2.57
CA VAL A 14 0.93 -2.73 -3.62
C VAL A 14 1.33 -2.11 -4.97
N GLY A 15 0.80 -0.93 -5.29
CA GLY A 15 1.14 -0.18 -6.50
C GLY A 15 2.63 0.18 -6.59
N GLU A 16 3.26 0.60 -5.49
CA GLU A 16 4.69 0.88 -5.44
C GLU A 16 5.52 -0.38 -5.74
N ARG A 17 5.12 -1.53 -5.19
CA ARG A 17 5.77 -2.82 -5.49
C ARG A 17 5.65 -3.18 -6.96
N MET A 18 4.46 -3.06 -7.53
CA MET A 18 4.24 -3.31 -8.96
C MET A 18 5.05 -2.36 -9.84
N TYR A 19 5.18 -1.09 -9.46
CA TYR A 19 6.03 -0.13 -10.15
C TYR A 19 7.50 -0.60 -10.16
N GLY A 20 8.03 -1.02 -9.00
CA GLY A 20 9.36 -1.61 -8.90
C GLY A 20 9.55 -2.82 -9.80
N PHE A 21 8.55 -3.72 -9.88
CA PHE A 21 8.61 -4.90 -10.74
C PHE A 21 8.70 -4.53 -12.21
N ARG A 22 7.92 -3.53 -12.66
CA ARG A 22 7.91 -3.05 -14.06
C ARG A 22 9.23 -2.40 -14.47
N ARG A 23 9.99 -1.88 -13.51
CA ARG A 23 11.31 -1.28 -13.73
C ARG A 23 12.46 -2.29 -13.63
N GLY A 24 12.18 -3.51 -13.18
CA GLY A 24 13.17 -4.58 -13.02
C GLY A 24 13.21 -5.56 -14.19
N THR A 25 14.13 -6.53 -14.12
CA THR A 25 14.30 -7.57 -15.15
C THR A 25 13.44 -8.82 -14.91
N GLN A 26 12.81 -8.93 -13.75
CA GLN A 26 12.07 -10.13 -13.30
C GLN A 26 10.57 -9.86 -13.12
N PHE A 27 9.96 -9.05 -14.01
CA PHE A 27 8.57 -8.63 -13.87
C PHE A 27 7.59 -9.81 -13.68
N GLU A 28 7.61 -10.80 -14.58
CA GLU A 28 6.67 -11.93 -14.54
C GLU A 28 6.79 -12.73 -13.24
N ARG A 29 8.03 -13.04 -12.81
CA ARG A 29 8.30 -13.74 -11.57
C ARG A 29 7.77 -12.96 -10.36
N ASN A 30 8.12 -11.69 -10.25
CA ASN A 30 7.71 -10.86 -9.12
C ASN A 30 6.19 -10.66 -9.06
N ASN A 31 5.55 -10.52 -10.22
CA ASN A 31 4.10 -10.36 -10.31
C ASN A 31 3.35 -11.67 -9.96
N ALA A 32 3.90 -12.83 -10.35
CA ALA A 32 3.38 -14.13 -9.94
C ALA A 32 3.53 -14.35 -8.41
N ASP A 33 4.69 -14.04 -7.85
CA ASP A 33 4.94 -14.13 -6.41
C ASP A 33 3.97 -13.22 -5.61
N LEU A 34 3.73 -12.00 -6.08
CA LEU A 34 2.78 -11.07 -5.47
C LEU A 34 1.34 -11.63 -5.50
N ARG A 35 0.89 -12.16 -6.63
CA ARG A 35 -0.45 -12.76 -6.75
C ARG A 35 -0.62 -13.94 -5.80
N SER A 36 0.37 -14.85 -5.76
CA SER A 36 0.35 -15.98 -4.84
C SER A 36 0.31 -15.54 -3.37
N MET A 37 1.07 -14.50 -3.01
CA MET A 37 1.02 -13.92 -1.67
C MET A 37 -0.37 -13.37 -1.33
N LEU A 38 -0.98 -12.58 -2.22
CA LEU A 38 -2.29 -11.98 -2.01
C LEU A 38 -3.40 -13.04 -1.83
N GLU A 39 -3.34 -14.11 -2.60
CA GLU A 39 -4.25 -15.26 -2.50
C GLU A 39 -4.05 -16.02 -1.18
N SER A 40 -2.80 -16.24 -0.75
CA SER A 40 -2.48 -17.00 0.47
C SER A 40 -2.89 -16.30 1.77
N LEU A 41 -2.89 -14.97 1.76
CA LEU A 41 -3.18 -14.15 2.93
C LEU A 41 -4.68 -13.89 3.13
N TYR A 42 -5.55 -14.40 2.24
CA TYR A 42 -6.95 -13.98 2.13
C TYR A 42 -7.07 -12.43 2.16
N SER A 43 -6.08 -11.77 1.57
CA SER A 43 -5.92 -10.34 1.77
C SER A 43 -6.97 -9.57 0.99
N THR A 44 -7.54 -8.56 1.64
CA THR A 44 -8.49 -7.65 0.99
C THR A 44 -7.89 -6.25 0.90
N PHE A 45 -8.06 -5.62 -0.25
CA PHE A 45 -7.69 -4.22 -0.42
C PHE A 45 -8.64 -3.36 0.40
N VAL A 46 -8.06 -2.43 1.17
CA VAL A 46 -8.87 -1.42 1.85
C VAL A 46 -9.43 -0.46 0.82
N GLU A 47 -10.72 -0.16 0.94
CA GLU A 47 -11.36 0.85 0.10
C GLU A 47 -10.66 2.21 0.25
N VAL A 48 -10.31 2.81 -0.89
CA VAL A 48 -9.80 4.18 -0.95
C VAL A 48 -10.96 5.07 -1.37
N GLY A 49 -11.54 5.78 -0.39
CA GLY A 49 -12.72 6.62 -0.57
C GLY A 49 -12.62 7.99 0.12
N PRO A 50 -13.74 8.71 0.26
CA PRO A 50 -13.76 10.07 0.84
C PRO A 50 -13.13 10.17 2.23
N VAL A 51 -13.31 9.16 3.08
CA VAL A 51 -12.72 9.12 4.42
C VAL A 51 -11.19 9.03 4.36
N THR A 52 -10.65 8.23 3.44
CA THR A 52 -9.20 8.12 3.21
C THR A 52 -8.63 9.44 2.68
N ALA A 53 -9.34 10.09 1.76
CA ALA A 53 -8.94 11.39 1.20
C ALA A 53 -8.89 12.51 2.24
N ASP A 54 -9.91 12.63 3.10
CA ASP A 54 -9.93 13.61 4.20
C ASP A 54 -8.78 13.38 5.18
N ARG A 55 -8.54 12.13 5.58
CA ARG A 55 -7.42 11.79 6.49
C ARG A 55 -6.06 12.11 5.88
N TYR A 56 -5.84 11.72 4.62
CA TYR A 56 -4.62 12.05 3.88
C TYR A 56 -4.36 13.55 3.90
N ALA A 57 -5.36 14.38 3.56
CA ALA A 57 -5.20 15.83 3.49
C ALA A 57 -4.79 16.44 4.84
N ARG A 58 -5.42 15.99 5.93
CA ARG A 58 -5.09 16.47 7.29
C ARG A 58 -3.69 16.07 7.72
N ILE A 59 -3.29 14.82 7.47
CA ILE A 59 -1.97 14.31 7.84
C ILE A 59 -0.89 15.03 7.03
N ALA A 60 -1.06 15.14 5.71
CA ALA A 60 -0.12 15.83 4.84
C ALA A 60 0.07 17.31 5.23
N ALA A 61 -1.03 18.01 5.53
CA ALA A 61 -0.98 19.39 6.00
C ALA A 61 -0.19 19.52 7.32
N ALA A 62 -0.52 18.69 8.32
CA ALA A 62 0.14 18.72 9.61
C ALA A 62 1.64 18.36 9.54
N LEU A 63 2.02 17.41 8.67
CA LEU A 63 3.42 17.05 8.46
C LEU A 63 4.20 18.19 7.79
N ARG A 64 3.58 18.88 6.83
CA ARG A 64 4.19 20.03 6.15
C ARG A 64 4.37 21.21 7.11
N GLU A 65 3.37 21.53 7.92
CA GLU A 65 3.46 22.59 8.94
C GLU A 65 4.56 22.32 9.97
N LYS A 66 4.80 21.04 10.31
CA LYS A 66 5.85 20.63 11.24
C LYS A 66 7.24 20.52 10.59
N GLY A 67 7.38 20.76 9.29
CA GLY A 67 8.63 20.58 8.57
C GLY A 67 9.12 19.13 8.53
N ARG A 68 8.21 18.15 8.60
CA ARG A 68 8.51 16.71 8.62
C ARG A 68 7.80 15.98 7.47
N PRO A 69 8.11 16.31 6.20
CA PRO A 69 7.50 15.60 5.08
C PRO A 69 7.90 14.13 5.09
N ILE A 70 6.95 13.27 4.74
CA ILE A 70 7.18 11.85 4.41
C ILE A 70 6.85 11.63 2.94
N SER A 71 7.16 10.45 2.41
CA SER A 71 6.75 10.07 1.06
C SER A 71 5.24 10.14 0.92
N THR A 72 4.73 10.66 -0.21
CA THR A 72 3.30 10.78 -0.50
C THR A 72 2.54 9.47 -0.31
N ASN A 73 3.16 8.32 -0.64
CA ASN A 73 2.54 7.01 -0.52
C ASN A 73 2.51 6.47 0.93
N ASP A 74 3.28 7.08 1.84
CA ASP A 74 3.36 6.71 3.26
C ASP A 74 2.45 7.56 4.16
N VAL A 75 1.73 8.55 3.57
CA VAL A 75 0.76 9.41 4.25
C VAL A 75 -0.54 8.65 4.50
#